data_AF-A0A530RI67-F1
#
_entry.id   AF-A0A530RI67-F1
#
_cell.length_a   1.000
_cell.length_b   1.000
_cell.length_c   1.000
_cell.angle_alpha   90.00
_cell.angle_beta   90.00
_cell.angle_gamma   90.00
#
_symmetry.space_group_name_H-M   'P 1'
#
loop_
_entity.id
_entity.type
_entity.pdbx_description
1 polymer ?
#
loop_
_entity_poly.entity_id
_entity_poly.type
_entity_poly.pdbx_seq_one_letter_code
_entity_poly.pdbx_strand_id
1 'polypeptide(L)' 'LEVLKEAEALGKGAAALDGKMIDAASERMARNVLAVNEAIERAGKAQATH' A
#
# COMPACT_ATOMS: atom_id res chain seq x y z
N LEU A 1 -0.33 4.12 3.91
CA LEU A 1 -1.74 3.78 3.64
C LEU A 1 -2.61 4.83 4.31
N GLU A 2 -3.65 5.34 3.66
CA GLU A 2 -4.47 6.44 4.20
C GLU A 2 -5.12 6.07 5.55
N VAL A 3 -5.55 4.81 5.72
CA VAL A 3 -6.18 4.32 6.95
C VAL A 3 -5.27 4.38 8.19
N LEU A 4 -3.95 4.17 8.02
CA LEU A 4 -3.00 4.27 9.13
C LEU A 4 -2.75 5.73 9.53
N LYS A 5 -2.65 6.62 8.54
CA LYS A 5 -2.53 8.07 8.80
C LYS A 5 -3.76 8.62 9.49
N GLU A 6 -4.96 8.16 9.10
CA GLU A 6 -6.20 8.52 9.77
C GLU A 6 -6.24 8.00 11.21
N ALA A 7 -5.79 6.76 11.47
CA ALA A 7 -5.71 6.23 12.84
C ALA A 7 -4.70 7.01 13.71
N GLU A 8 -3.51 7.32 13.18
CA GLU A 8 -2.51 8.17 13.84
C GLU A 8 -3.07 9.57 14.15
N ALA A 9 -3.77 10.21 13.19
CA ALA A 9 -4.40 11.51 13.37
C ALA A 9 -5.51 11.50 14.42
N LEU A 10 -6.21 10.37 14.59
CA LEU A 10 -7.23 10.16 15.61
C LEU A 10 -6.65 9.72 16.97
N GLY A 11 -5.32 9.62 17.09
CA GLY A 11 -4.65 9.14 18.32
C GLY A 11 -4.88 7.66 18.60
N LYS A 12 -5.34 6.89 17.59
CA LYS A 12 -5.56 5.46 17.69
C LYS A 12 -4.30 4.75 17.19
N GLY A 13 -3.59 4.08 18.09
CA GLY A 13 -2.38 3.32 17.75
C GLY A 13 -2.59 2.09 16.84
N ALA A 14 -3.83 1.82 16.43
CA ALA A 14 -4.18 0.76 15.50
C ALA A 14 -5.26 1.24 14.52
N ALA A 15 -5.03 0.94 13.24
CA ALA A 15 -6.01 1.13 12.17
C ALA A 15 -6.76 -0.18 11.92
N ALA A 16 -8.03 -0.09 11.52
CA ALA A 16 -8.79 -1.23 11.04
C ALA A 16 -9.56 -0.84 9.78
N LEU A 17 -9.57 -1.72 8.79
CA LEU A 17 -10.34 -1.59 7.56
C LEU A 17 -11.28 -2.79 7.46
N ASP A 18 -12.58 -2.56 7.25
CA ASP A 18 -13.62 -3.61 7.21
C ASP A 18 -13.61 -4.55 8.44
N GLY A 19 -13.31 -3.99 9.62
CA GLY A 19 -13.20 -4.75 10.87
C GLY A 19 -11.93 -5.60 11.02
N LYS A 20 -11.02 -5.58 10.04
CA LYS A 20 -9.71 -6.23 10.13
C LYS A 20 -8.64 -5.23 10.53
N MET A 21 -7.85 -5.58 11.55
CA MET A 21 -6.75 -4.75 12.01
C MET A 21 -5.67 -4.66 10.92
N ILE A 22 -5.28 -3.44 10.58
CA ILE A 22 -4.13 -3.17 9.74
C ILE A 22 -2.92 -3.08 10.66
N ASP A 23 -2.04 -4.06 10.57
CA ASP A 23 -0.74 -4.06 11.22
C ASP A 23 0.36 -3.54 10.28
N ALA A 24 1.53 -3.25 10.87
CA ALA A 24 2.70 -2.78 10.12
C ALA A 24 3.20 -3.80 9.08
N ALA A 25 2.95 -5.10 9.31
CA ALA A 25 3.32 -6.15 8.37
C ALA A 25 2.46 -6.07 7.08
N SER A 26 1.15 -5.88 7.24
CA SER A 26 0.19 -5.70 6.15
C SER A 26 0.49 -4.46 5.34
N GLU A 27 0.90 -3.36 5.99
CA GLU A 27 1.37 -2.17 5.29
C GLU A 27 2.61 -2.45 4.43
N ARG A 28 3.62 -3.12 5.01
CA ARG A 28 4.85 -3.47 4.28
C ARG A 28 4.54 -4.33 3.06
N MET A 29 3.63 -5.31 3.20
CA MET A 29 3.20 -6.14 2.08
C MET A 29 2.49 -5.33 1.00
N ALA A 30 1.56 -4.43 1.37
CA ALA A 30 0.89 -3.57 0.42
C ALA A 30 1.87 -2.69 -0.38
N ARG A 31 2.88 -2.12 0.30
CA ARG A 31 3.94 -1.33 -0.35
C ARG A 31 4.75 -2.15 -1.35
N ASN A 32 5.08 -3.40 -1.02
CA ASN A 32 5.80 -4.28 -1.92
C ASN A 32 4.98 -4.60 -3.18
N VAL A 33 3.68 -4.88 -3.03
CA VAL A 33 2.78 -5.14 -4.18
C VAL A 33 2.71 -3.93 -5.10
N LEU A 34 2.56 -2.72 -4.54
CA LEU A 34 2.56 -1.48 -5.33
C LEU A 34 3.88 -1.29 -6.08
N ALA A 35 5.03 -1.49 -5.43
CA ALA A 35 6.34 -1.37 -6.05
C ALA A 35 6.52 -2.34 -7.24
N VAL A 36 6.03 -3.57 -7.10
CA VAL A 36 6.04 -4.57 -8.19
C VAL A 36 5.10 -4.15 -9.32
N ASN A 37 3.89 -3.68 -9.00
CA ASN A 37 2.95 -3.20 -10.02
C ASN A 37 3.54 -2.04 -10.84
N GLU A 38 4.16 -1.05 -10.19
CA GLU A 38 4.82 0.05 -10.87
C GLU A 38 5.98 -0.43 -11.77
N ALA A 39 6.74 -1.43 -11.34
CA ALA A 39 7.81 -2.01 -12.15
C ALA A 39 7.26 -2.69 -13.41
N ILE A 40 6.15 -3.43 -13.27
CA ILE A 40 5.44 -4.06 -14.40
C ILE A 40 4.92 -3.00 -15.37
N GLU A 41 4.27 -1.95 -14.87
CA GLU A 41 3.76 -0.86 -15.72
C GLU A 41 4.88 -0.16 -16.49
N ARG A 42 6.02 0.10 -15.83
CA ARG A 42 7.19 0.70 -16.49
C ARG A 42 7.76 -0.21 -17.58
N ALA A 43 7.87 -1.51 -17.30
CA ALA A 43 8.35 -2.49 -18.27
C ALA A 43 7.40 -2.60 -19.49
N GLY A 44 6.09 -2.65 -19.25
CA GLY A 44 5.08 -2.69 -20.31
C GLY A 44 5.09 -1.43 -21.19
N LYS A 45 5.24 -0.24 -20.58
CA LYS A 45 5.37 1.03 -21.33
C LYS A 45 6.64 1.05 -22.19
N ALA A 46 7.77 0.56 -21.66
CA ALA A 46 9.02 0.49 -22.42
C ALA A 46 8.90 -0.43 -23.65
N GLN A 47 8.17 -1.54 -23.53
CA GLN A 47 7.92 -2.46 -24.65
C GLN A 47 6.96 -1.91 -25.71
N ALA A 48 6.01 -1.05 -25.32
CA ALA A 48 5.07 -0.42 -26.27
C ALA A 48 5.71 0.72 -27.10
N THR A 49 6.91 1.17 -26.73
CA THR A 49 7.64 2.26 -27.41
C THR A 49 8.76 1.79 -28.36
N HIS A 50 8.79 0.49 -28.68
CA HIS A 50 9.63 -0.10 -29.74
C HIS A 50 8.73 -0.74 -30.79
#